data_AF-A0A961V3P5-F1
#
_entry.id   AF-A0A961V3P5-F1
#
_cell.length_a   1.000
_cell.length_b   1.000
_cell.length_c   1.000
_cell.angle_alpha   90.00
_cell.angle_beta   90.00
_cell.angle_gamma   90.00
#
_symmetry.space_group_name_H-M   'P 1'
#
loop_
_entity.id
_entity.type
_entity.pdbx_description
1 polymer ?
#
loop_
_entity_poly.entity_id
_entity_poly.type
_entity_poly.pdbx_seq_one_letter_code
_entity_poly.pdbx_strand_id
1 'polypeptide(L)' 'MGAHAPLVSLRGVSKTFSNGTVALQNMSLDVGEHEFVSLLGPSGCGKSTT' A
#
# COMPACT_ATOMS: atom_id res chain seq x y z
N MET A 1 -7.96 -3.98 25.49
CA MET A 1 -8.02 -4.62 24.16
C MET A 1 -6.78 -4.16 23.42
N GLY A 2 -5.68 -4.90 23.54
CA GLY A 2 -4.40 -4.49 22.98
C GLY A 2 -4.49 -4.54 21.47
N ALA A 3 -4.24 -3.42 20.80
CA ALA A 3 -4.11 -3.41 19.35
C ALA A 3 -2.94 -4.35 19.02
N HIS A 4 -3.25 -5.47 18.37
CA HIS A 4 -2.22 -6.38 17.89
C HIS A 4 -1.34 -5.59 16.92
N ALA A 5 -0.01 -5.70 17.04
CA ALA A 5 0.88 -5.03 16.10
C ALA A 5 0.57 -5.52 14.68
N PRO A 6 0.57 -4.63 13.67
CA PRO A 6 0.30 -5.04 12.30
C PRO A 6 1.39 -6.01 11.82
N LEU A 7 0.98 -7.04 11.09
CA LEU A 7 1.90 -8.01 10.49
C LEU A 7 2.71 -7.35 9.36
N VAL A 8 2.06 -6.47 8.59
CA VAL A 8 2.70 -5.67 7.54
C VAL A 8 2.30 -4.21 7.73
N SER A 9 3.29 -3.31 7.60
CA SER A 9 3.10 -1.88 7.80
C SER A 9 3.82 -1.06 6.75
N LEU A 10 3.05 -0.30 5.98
CA LEU A 10 3.51 0.71 5.02
C LEU A 10 3.31 2.09 5.65
N ARG A 11 4.33 2.95 5.57
CA ARG A 11 4.33 4.29 6.17
C ARG A 11 4.84 5.32 5.17
N GLY A 12 3.97 6.20 4.71
CA GLY A 12 4.30 7.33 3.83
C GLY A 12 4.97 6.95 2.51
N VAL A 13 4.69 5.76 1.98
CA VAL A 13 5.35 5.22 0.79
C VAL A 13 4.95 6.02 -0.44
N SER A 14 5.96 6.48 -1.18
CA SER A 14 5.79 7.20 -2.43
C SER A 14 6.62 6.53 -3.52
N LYS A 15 6.05 6.41 -4.72
CA LYS A 15 6.73 5.81 -5.87
C LYS A 15 6.35 6.55 -7.14
N THR A 16 7.38 7.02 -7.84
CA THR A 16 7.27 7.55 -9.20
C THR A 16 8.15 6.69 -10.11
N PHE A 17 7.62 6.30 -11.26
CA PHE A 17 8.38 5.56 -12.28
C PHE A 17 9.24 6.51 -13.11
N SER A 18 10.25 5.97 -13.81
CA SER A 18 11.19 6.75 -14.62
C SER A 18 10.53 7.57 -15.74
N ASN A 19 9.34 7.14 -16.19
CA ASN A 19 8.51 7.85 -17.17
C ASN A 19 7.69 9.01 -16.56
N GLY A 20 7.85 9.31 -15.27
CA GLY A 20 7.12 10.37 -14.56
C GLY A 20 5.76 9.95 -14.01
N THR A 21 5.32 8.70 -14.20
CA THR A 21 4.06 8.22 -13.61
C THR A 21 4.18 8.12 -12.08
N VAL A 22 3.37 8.91 -11.37
CA VAL A 22 3.21 8.80 -9.91
C VAL A 22 2.31 7.61 -9.61
N ALA A 23 2.90 6.54 -9.09
CA ALA A 23 2.21 5.30 -8.76
C ALA A 23 1.66 5.29 -7.33
N LEU A 24 2.42 5.85 -6.39
CA LEU A 24 2.05 6.00 -4.99
C LEU A 24 2.46 7.39 -4.51
N GLN A 25 1.60 8.05 -3.74
CA GLN A 25 1.89 9.35 -3.14
C GLN A 25 1.52 9.32 -1.66
N ASN A 26 2.54 9.29 -0.80
CA ASN A 26 2.41 9.30 0.67
C ASN A 26 1.41 8.27 1.22
N MET A 27 1.47 7.04 0.73
CA MET A 27 0.53 5.97 1.06
C MET A 27 0.94 5.23 2.34
N SER A 28 -0.02 5.02 3.25
CA SER A 28 0.18 4.22 4.46
C SER A 28 -0.91 3.16 4.55
N LEU A 29 -0.52 1.95 4.97
CA LEU A 29 -1.42 0.80 5.09
C LEU A 29 -0.90 -0.10 6.21
N ASP A 30 -1.80 -0.59 7.04
CA ASP A 30 -1.53 -1.65 8.00
C ASP A 30 -2.34 -2.88 7.60
N VAL A 31 -1.71 -4.06 7.72
CA VAL A 31 -2.37 -5.34 7.52
C VAL A 31 -2.12 -6.18 8.77
N GLY A 32 -3.20 -6.57 9.43
CA GLY A 32 -3.16 -7.43 10.61
C GLY A 32 -2.87 -8.90 10.29
N GLU A 33 -2.57 -9.68 11.33
CA GLU A 33 -2.49 -11.14 11.19
C GLU A 33 -3.85 -11.70 10.76
N HIS A 34 -3.82 -12.65 9.81
CA HIS A 34 -5.01 -13.29 9.22
C HIS A 34 -5.95 -12.35 8.45
N GLU A 35 -5.53 -11.12 8.17
CA GLU A 35 -6.28 -10.19 7.34
C GLU A 35 -5.99 -10.44 5.85
N PHE A 36 -7.04 -10.48 5.03
CA PHE A 36 -6.94 -10.62 3.58
C PHE A 36 -7.33 -9.30 2.91
N VAL A 37 -6.39 -8.68 2.20
CA VAL A 37 -6.58 -7.38 1.54
C VAL A 37 -6.53 -7.56 0.02
N SER A 38 -7.45 -6.90 -0.68
CA SER A 38 -7.44 -6.80 -2.14
C SER A 38 -7.28 -5.34 -2.57
N LEU A 39 -6.31 -5.08 -3.44
CA LEU A 39 -6.08 -3.76 -4.03
C LEU A 39 -6.86 -3.67 -5.35
N LEU A 40 -7.83 -2.75 -5.42
CA LEU A 40 -8.70 -2.57 -6.59
C LEU A 40 -8.43 -1.22 -7.27
N GLY A 41 -8.59 -1.17 -8.59
CA GLY A 41 -8.52 0.07 -9.36
C GLY A 41 -8.13 -0.14 -10.83
N PRO A 42 -8.18 0.93 -11.66
CA PRO A 42 -7.87 0.88 -13.10
C PRO A 42 -6.43 0.43 -13.40
N SER A 43 -6.15 -0.01 -14.62
CA SER A 43 -4.77 -0.30 -15.04
C SER A 43 -3.86 0.92 -14.83
N GLY A 44 -2.69 0.71 -14.21
CA GLY A 44 -1.74 1.78 -13.91
C GLY A 44 -1.92 2.51 -12.57
N CYS A 45 -2.92 2.18 -11.74
CA CYS A 45 -3.17 2.87 -10.47
C CYS A 45 -2.27 2.42 -9.28
N GLY A 46 -1.13 1.77 -9.53
CA GLY A 46 -0.16 1.43 -8.48
C GLY A 46 -0.41 0.14 -7.68
N LYS A 47 -1.44 -0.66 -8.00
CA LYS A 47 -1.77 -1.91 -7.26
C LYS A 47 -0.61 -2.88 -7.07
N SER A 48 0.14 -3.18 -8.14
CA SER A 48 1.28 -4.11 -8.08
C SER A 48 2.54 -3.49 -7.48
N THR A 49 2.48 -2.21 -7.11
CA THR A 49 3.60 -1.42 -6.60
C THR A 49 3.49 -1.19 -5.09
N THR A 50 2.27 -1.17 -4.55
CA THR A 50 1.96 -1.19 -3.11
C THR A 50 2.38 -2.51 -2.48
#